data_AF-A0A9J6E375-F1
#
_entry.id   AF-A0A9J6E375-F1
#
_cell.length_a   1.000
_cell.length_b   1.000
_cell.length_c   1.000
_cell.angle_alpha   90.00
_cell.angle_beta   90.00
_cell.angle_gamma   90.00
#
_symmetry.space_group_name_H-M   'P 1'
#
loop_
_entity.id
_entity.type
_entity.pdbx_description
1 polymer ?
#
loop_
_entity_poly.entity_id
_entity_poly.type
_entity_poly.pdbx_seq_one_letter_code
_entity_poly.pdbx_strand_id
1 'polypeptide(L)'
;MQQLRQFQRLADQSTEFLWARQLSVLRTGVAKIVTDQKPTVHVPEQITVPPDILRTLSLGPKFAVEPKTSPPELLAMVRQVSRHVPEQEQPHSVSEGVDTVSRYRPAGSKIPLRRVEAFLKEHSLTVLPADKEGGFAILTLGLFGSKAHTASMPRCWTLFVVLVLGCSGQMQQHQQMHVPQNIPQMQMPQMGQQQQQGVYQQQMPPQQFAPQQG
;
A
#
# COMPACT_ATOMS: atom_id res chain seq x y z
N MET A 1 -16.09 38.31 -1.76
CA MET A 1 -16.12 36.84 -1.51
C MET A 1 -16.92 36.04 -2.54
N GLN A 2 -18.10 36.46 -3.00
CA GLN A 2 -18.87 35.67 -3.99
C GLN A 2 -18.23 35.66 -5.39
N GLN A 3 -17.70 36.79 -5.85
CA GLN A 3 -17.04 36.89 -7.17
C GLN A 3 -15.79 35.99 -7.25
N LEU A 4 -14.95 35.94 -6.21
CA LEU A 4 -13.78 35.05 -6.17
C LEU A 4 -14.16 33.57 -6.37
N ARG A 5 -15.24 33.13 -5.71
CA ARG A 5 -15.76 31.75 -5.85
C ARG A 5 -16.34 31.45 -7.24
N GLN A 6 -16.80 32.47 -7.96
CA GLN A 6 -17.25 32.32 -9.34
C GLN A 6 -16.06 32.22 -10.30
N PHE A 7 -15.03 33.06 -10.09
CA PHE A 7 -13.79 32.97 -10.87
C PHE A 7 -13.09 31.64 -10.68
N GLN A 8 -13.03 31.12 -9.45
CA GLN A 8 -12.40 29.83 -9.19
C GLN A 8 -13.16 28.68 -9.87
N ARG A 9 -14.49 28.65 -9.79
CA ARG A 9 -15.31 27.67 -10.52
C ARG A 9 -15.11 27.75 -12.03
N LEU A 10 -15.03 28.96 -12.59
CA LEU A 10 -14.80 29.15 -14.02
C LEU A 10 -13.39 28.66 -14.43
N ALA A 11 -12.38 28.94 -13.60
CA ALA A 11 -11.02 28.46 -13.80
C ALA A 11 -10.95 26.93 -13.76
N ASP A 12 -11.58 26.28 -12.79
CA ASP A 12 -11.61 24.82 -12.67
C ASP A 12 -12.30 24.18 -13.89
N GLN A 13 -13.47 24.72 -14.28
CA GLN A 13 -14.24 24.22 -15.43
C GLN A 13 -13.48 24.39 -16.75
N SER A 14 -12.83 25.54 -16.95
CA SER A 14 -12.06 25.79 -18.16
C SER A 14 -10.78 24.94 -18.21
N THR A 15 -10.12 24.74 -17.07
CA THR A 15 -8.92 23.88 -16.98
C THR A 15 -9.27 22.42 -17.26
N GLU A 16 -10.33 21.89 -16.66
CA GLU A 16 -10.82 20.52 -16.93
C GLU A 16 -11.24 20.34 -18.39
N PHE A 17 -11.94 21.32 -18.96
CA PHE A 17 -12.34 21.29 -20.37
C PHE A 17 -11.12 21.26 -21.32
N LEU A 18 -10.14 22.14 -21.08
CA LEU A 18 -8.91 22.19 -21.87
C LEU A 18 -8.09 20.92 -21.70
N TRP A 19 -8.02 20.38 -20.48
CA TRP A 19 -7.34 19.12 -20.19
C TRP A 19 -8.01 17.96 -20.92
N ALA A 20 -9.33 17.79 -20.83
CA ALA A 20 -10.05 16.74 -21.53
C ALA A 20 -9.85 16.79 -23.06
N ARG A 21 -9.86 18.00 -23.63
CA ARG A 21 -9.60 18.22 -25.06
C ARG A 21 -8.17 17.81 -25.42
N GLN A 22 -7.17 18.30 -24.68
CA GLN A 22 -5.77 17.99 -24.96
C GLN A 22 -5.42 16.52 -24.69
N LEU A 23 -6.03 15.91 -23.68
CA LEU A 23 -5.84 14.51 -23.32
C LEU A 23 -6.23 13.58 -24.46
N SER A 24 -7.27 13.91 -25.24
CA SER A 24 -7.67 13.12 -26.41
C SER A 24 -6.58 13.12 -27.50
N VAL A 25 -5.99 14.28 -27.76
CA VAL A 25 -4.89 14.47 -28.72
C VAL A 25 -3.60 13.79 -28.23
N LEU A 26 -3.30 13.93 -26.94
CA LEU A 26 -2.15 13.26 -26.32
C LEU A 26 -2.33 11.74 -26.33
N ARG A 27 -3.53 11.21 -26.09
CA ARG A 27 -3.84 9.78 -26.21
C ARG A 27 -3.69 9.24 -27.63
N THR A 28 -3.89 10.07 -28.65
CA THR A 28 -3.62 9.68 -30.04
C THR A 28 -2.13 9.78 -30.41
N GLY A 29 -1.38 10.69 -29.78
CA GLY A 29 0.05 10.90 -30.02
C GLY A 29 0.98 10.01 -29.18
N VAL A 30 0.50 9.48 -28.05
CA VAL A 30 1.09 8.31 -27.42
C VAL A 30 0.80 7.16 -28.37
N ALA A 31 1.74 6.86 -29.26
CA ALA A 31 1.76 5.57 -29.93
C ALA A 31 1.45 4.55 -28.84
N LYS A 32 0.36 3.77 -29.00
CA LYS A 32 0.25 2.54 -28.23
C LYS A 32 1.61 1.90 -28.45
N ILE A 33 2.42 1.86 -27.40
CA ILE A 33 3.60 1.03 -27.39
C ILE A 33 2.97 -0.36 -27.45
N VAL A 34 2.67 -0.79 -28.67
CA VAL A 34 2.58 -2.18 -29.04
C VAL A 34 4.01 -2.59 -28.82
N THR A 35 4.33 -2.87 -27.55
CA THR A 35 5.59 -3.46 -27.19
C THR A 35 5.68 -4.66 -28.09
N ASP A 36 6.66 -4.61 -28.99
CA ASP A 36 6.97 -5.68 -29.90
C ASP A 36 6.90 -6.98 -29.10
N GLN A 37 6.26 -8.00 -29.67
CA GLN A 37 5.69 -9.18 -28.99
C GLN A 37 6.75 -10.11 -28.33
N LYS A 38 7.66 -9.55 -27.54
CA LYS A 38 8.51 -10.30 -26.66
C LYS A 38 7.59 -10.86 -25.58
N PRO A 39 7.52 -12.19 -25.40
CA PRO A 39 6.64 -12.75 -24.42
C PRO A 39 7.07 -12.21 -23.06
N THR A 40 6.21 -11.40 -22.44
CA THR A 40 6.38 -10.91 -21.07
C THR A 40 6.58 -12.07 -20.09
N VAL A 41 6.21 -13.30 -20.49
CA VAL A 41 6.38 -14.52 -19.71
C VAL A 41 7.33 -15.48 -20.43
N HIS A 42 8.53 -15.67 -19.89
CA HIS A 42 9.51 -16.63 -20.38
C HIS A 42 9.31 -17.98 -19.70
N VAL A 43 9.07 -19.02 -20.50
CA VAL A 43 9.02 -20.41 -20.02
C VAL A 43 10.18 -21.16 -20.69
N PRO A 44 11.33 -21.30 -20.01
CA PRO A 44 12.53 -21.92 -20.58
C PRO A 44 12.43 -23.44 -20.70
N GLU A 45 11.44 -24.07 -20.05
CA GLU A 45 11.13 -25.49 -20.22
C GLU A 45 9.88 -25.67 -21.11
N GLN A 46 9.69 -26.85 -21.70
CA GLN A 46 8.50 -27.22 -22.48
C GLN A 46 7.27 -27.48 -21.58
N ILE A 47 7.01 -26.59 -20.63
CA ILE A 47 5.90 -26.66 -19.71
C ILE A 47 4.70 -25.99 -20.38
N THR A 48 3.63 -26.74 -20.56
CA THR A 48 2.37 -26.22 -21.09
C THR A 48 1.67 -25.41 -20.02
N VAL A 49 1.79 -24.08 -20.10
CA VAL A 49 1.06 -23.17 -19.21
C VAL A 49 -0.27 -22.77 -19.88
N PRO A 50 -1.40 -22.89 -19.18
CA PRO A 50 -2.70 -22.45 -19.69
C PRO A 50 -2.70 -20.97 -20.15
N PRO A 51 -3.38 -20.64 -21.25
CA PRO A 51 -3.33 -19.31 -21.86
C PRO A 51 -3.93 -18.22 -20.98
N ASP A 52 -4.86 -18.55 -20.09
CA ASP A 52 -5.45 -17.63 -19.11
C ASP A 52 -4.45 -17.23 -18.00
N ILE A 53 -3.57 -18.17 -17.61
CA ILE A 53 -2.49 -17.92 -16.66
C ILE A 53 -1.40 -17.09 -17.32
N LEU A 54 -1.02 -17.44 -18.56
CA LEU A 54 -0.08 -16.64 -19.34
C LEU A 54 -0.58 -15.21 -19.54
N ARG A 55 -1.87 -15.02 -19.84
CA ARG A 55 -2.49 -13.69 -19.96
C ARG A 55 -2.44 -12.90 -18.65
N THR A 56 -2.58 -13.58 -17.52
CA THR A 56 -2.52 -12.93 -16.20
C THR A 56 -1.09 -12.52 -15.87
N LEU A 57 -0.13 -13.41 -16.10
CA LEU A 57 1.29 -13.14 -15.89
C LEU A 57 1.82 -12.11 -16.90
N SER A 58 1.30 -12.06 -18.12
CA SER A 58 1.72 -11.08 -19.13
C SER A 58 1.37 -9.65 -18.79
N LEU A 59 0.51 -9.42 -17.79
CA LEU A 59 0.31 -8.09 -17.23
C LEU A 59 1.62 -7.59 -16.57
N GLY A 60 2.43 -8.49 -16.02
CA GLY A 60 3.69 -8.15 -15.36
C GLY A 60 3.52 -7.79 -13.88
N PRO A 61 4.63 -7.57 -13.15
CA PRO A 61 4.64 -7.35 -11.71
C PRO A 61 4.01 -6.01 -11.31
N LYS A 62 3.91 -5.06 -12.25
CA LYS A 62 3.29 -3.74 -12.04
C LYS A 62 1.76 -3.82 -11.95
N PHE A 63 1.15 -4.91 -12.42
CA PHE A 63 -0.27 -5.20 -12.19
C PHE A 63 -0.48 -6.06 -10.94
N ALA A 64 0.39 -5.87 -9.93
CA ALA A 64 0.10 -6.27 -8.58
C ALA A 64 -1.30 -5.75 -8.24
N VAL A 65 -2.22 -6.69 -7.99
CA VAL A 65 -3.58 -6.38 -7.55
C VAL A 65 -3.46 -5.38 -6.42
N GLU A 66 -4.12 -4.23 -6.58
CA GLU A 66 -4.13 -3.21 -5.55
C GLU A 66 -4.51 -3.87 -4.22
N PRO A 67 -3.68 -3.71 -3.17
CA PRO A 67 -3.97 -4.34 -1.89
C PRO A 67 -5.37 -3.91 -1.46
N LYS A 68 -6.13 -4.85 -0.90
CA LYS A 68 -7.48 -4.58 -0.42
C LYS A 68 -7.41 -3.72 0.83
N THR A 69 -7.19 -2.42 0.66
CA THR A 69 -7.26 -1.45 1.74
C THR A 69 -8.72 -1.05 1.94
N SER A 70 -9.19 -1.25 3.16
CA SER A 70 -10.51 -0.81 3.59
C SER A 70 -10.55 0.73 3.70
N PRO A 71 -11.73 1.38 3.55
CA PRO A 71 -11.84 2.84 3.71
C PRO A 71 -11.27 3.38 5.03
N PRO A 72 -11.44 2.72 6.19
CA PRO A 72 -10.81 3.16 7.44
C PRO A 72 -9.28 3.14 7.39
N GLU A 73 -8.67 2.13 6.74
CA GLU A 73 -7.22 2.06 6.57
C GLU A 73 -6.71 3.17 5.64
N LEU A 74 -7.44 3.46 4.56
CA LEU A 74 -7.12 4.60 3.69
C LEU A 74 -7.15 5.93 4.46
N LEU A 75 -8.15 6.14 5.32
CA LEU A 75 -8.24 7.33 6.18
C LEU A 75 -7.12 7.39 7.23
N ALA A 76 -6.70 6.24 7.76
CA ALA A 76 -5.55 6.17 8.67
C ALA A 76 -4.26 6.59 7.94
N MET A 77 -4.07 6.15 6.69
CA MET A 77 -2.95 6.58 5.86
C MET A 77 -2.99 8.07 5.55
N VAL A 78 -4.16 8.63 5.21
CA VAL A 78 -4.34 10.08 5.03
C VAL A 78 -3.86 10.83 6.27
N ARG A 79 -4.32 10.43 7.47
CA ARG A 79 -3.89 11.07 8.72
C ARG A 79 -2.39 10.93 8.96
N GLN A 80 -1.79 9.80 8.62
CA GLN A 80 -0.35 9.59 8.77
C GLN A 80 0.44 10.51 7.84
N VAL A 81 0.06 10.61 6.57
CA VAL A 81 0.72 11.47 5.58
C VAL A 81 0.58 12.94 5.96
N SER A 82 -0.62 13.37 6.41
CA SER A 82 -0.84 14.76 6.80
C SER A 82 0.05 15.22 7.96
N ARG A 83 0.56 14.32 8.82
CA ARG A 83 1.52 14.69 9.88
C ARG A 83 2.88 15.15 9.37
N HIS A 84 3.21 14.85 8.12
CA HIS A 84 4.46 15.28 7.48
C HIS A 84 4.32 16.58 6.71
N VAL A 85 3.10 17.12 6.61
CA VAL A 85 2.79 18.40 5.99
C VAL A 85 2.96 19.53 7.03
N PRO A 86 3.40 20.73 6.64
CA PRO A 86 3.46 21.88 7.55
C PRO A 86 2.15 22.09 8.30
N GLU A 87 2.23 22.44 9.59
CA GLU A 87 1.08 22.51 10.52
C GLU A 87 -0.10 23.34 9.99
N GLN A 88 0.21 24.41 9.24
CA GLN A 88 -0.77 25.30 8.61
C GLN A 88 -1.61 24.62 7.51
N GLU A 89 -1.05 23.62 6.83
CA GLU A 89 -1.67 22.92 5.70
C GLU A 89 -2.25 21.55 6.07
N GLN A 90 -1.93 21.03 7.26
CA GLN A 90 -2.48 19.76 7.76
C GLN A 90 -4.01 19.64 7.66
N PRO A 91 -4.82 20.65 8.11
CA PRO A 91 -6.27 20.53 8.02
C PRO A 91 -6.75 20.44 6.55
N HIS A 92 -6.10 21.14 5.64
CA HIS A 92 -6.41 21.09 4.21
C HIS A 92 -6.03 19.71 3.61
N SER A 93 -4.84 19.20 3.94
CA SER A 93 -4.37 17.87 3.52
C SER A 93 -5.32 16.75 3.98
N VAL A 94 -5.78 16.79 5.24
CA VAL A 94 -6.74 15.81 5.76
C VAL A 94 -8.07 15.93 5.02
N SER A 95 -8.57 17.15 4.79
CA SER A 95 -9.82 17.39 4.08
C SER A 95 -9.78 16.80 2.66
N GLU A 96 -8.75 17.12 1.88
CA GLU A 96 -8.56 16.60 0.51
C GLU A 96 -8.43 15.07 0.49
N GLY A 97 -7.73 14.50 1.47
CA GLY A 97 -7.58 13.06 1.59
C GLY A 97 -8.89 12.35 1.92
N VAL A 98 -9.69 12.88 2.85
CA VAL A 98 -11.04 12.36 3.17
C VAL A 98 -11.94 12.43 1.94
N ASP A 99 -11.93 13.55 1.24
CA ASP A 99 -12.68 13.77 0.01
C ASP A 99 -12.29 12.78 -1.08
N THR A 100 -11.00 12.55 -1.26
CA THR A 100 -10.46 11.56 -2.21
C THR A 100 -10.91 10.14 -1.85
N VAL A 101 -10.81 9.74 -0.58
CA VAL A 101 -11.26 8.42 -0.12
C VAL A 101 -12.77 8.24 -0.28
N SER A 102 -13.57 9.30 -0.10
CA SER A 102 -15.02 9.24 -0.29
C SER A 102 -15.43 8.96 -1.74
N ARG A 103 -14.66 9.51 -2.70
CA ARG A 103 -14.85 9.36 -4.15
C ARG A 103 -14.16 8.12 -4.71
N TYR A 104 -13.25 7.52 -3.95
CA TYR A 104 -12.53 6.33 -4.37
C TYR A 104 -13.49 5.16 -4.60
N ARG A 105 -13.37 4.56 -5.77
CA ARG A 105 -14.10 3.36 -6.20
C ARG A 105 -13.05 2.38 -6.69
N PRO A 106 -12.70 1.34 -5.89
CA PRO A 106 -11.70 0.38 -6.31
C PRO A 106 -12.15 -0.28 -7.60
N ALA A 107 -11.26 -0.35 -8.59
CA ALA A 107 -11.57 -1.01 -9.85
C ALA A 107 -11.89 -2.48 -9.57
N GLY A 108 -13.07 -2.95 -9.99
CA GLY A 108 -13.53 -4.31 -9.73
C GLY A 108 -12.80 -5.40 -10.53
N SER A 109 -11.61 -5.13 -11.08
CA SER A 109 -10.86 -6.10 -11.88
C SER A 109 -10.34 -7.22 -10.97
N LYS A 110 -11.11 -8.31 -10.92
CA LYS A 110 -10.69 -9.55 -10.27
C LYS A 110 -9.71 -10.26 -11.20
N ILE A 111 -8.45 -9.89 -11.13
CA ILE A 111 -7.38 -10.70 -11.72
C ILE A 111 -7.39 -12.06 -11.01
N PRO A 112 -7.46 -13.21 -11.71
CA PRO A 112 -7.62 -14.52 -11.11
C PRO A 112 -6.31 -15.06 -10.48
N LEU A 113 -5.67 -14.27 -9.62
CA LEU A 113 -4.38 -14.60 -9.00
C LEU A 113 -4.41 -15.92 -8.22
N ARG A 114 -5.53 -16.25 -7.56
CA ARG A 114 -5.66 -17.53 -6.84
C ARG A 114 -5.54 -18.74 -7.75
N ARG A 115 -6.05 -18.63 -8.99
CA ARG A 115 -5.95 -19.70 -9.98
C ARG A 115 -4.51 -19.85 -10.48
N VAL A 116 -3.84 -18.73 -10.71
CA VAL A 116 -2.41 -18.69 -11.06
C VAL A 116 -1.57 -19.34 -9.95
N GLU A 117 -1.81 -18.94 -8.70
CA GLU A 117 -1.12 -19.49 -7.52
C GLU A 117 -1.35 -21.00 -7.38
N ALA A 118 -2.59 -21.47 -7.50
CA ALA A 118 -2.93 -22.89 -7.41
C ALA A 118 -2.22 -23.71 -8.48
N PHE A 119 -2.24 -23.25 -9.74
CA PHE A 119 -1.57 -23.93 -10.85
C PHE A 119 -0.05 -24.00 -10.63
N LEU A 120 0.57 -22.89 -10.23
CA LEU A 120 2.01 -22.85 -9.97
C LEU A 120 2.40 -23.81 -8.85
N LYS A 121 1.60 -23.90 -7.77
CA LYS A 121 1.83 -24.84 -6.67
C LYS A 121 1.66 -26.29 -7.11
N GLU A 122 0.59 -26.60 -7.84
CA GLU A 122 0.30 -27.94 -8.34
C GLU A 122 1.43 -28.48 -9.22
N HIS A 123 2.02 -27.61 -10.06
CA HIS A 123 3.07 -27.98 -11.01
C HIS A 123 4.48 -27.74 -10.46
N SER A 124 4.63 -27.39 -9.17
CA SER A 124 5.92 -27.07 -8.53
C SER A 124 6.74 -26.01 -9.31
N LEU A 125 6.04 -25.01 -9.83
CA LEU A 125 6.59 -23.92 -10.62
C LEU A 125 6.83 -22.69 -9.74
N THR A 126 7.90 -21.97 -10.03
CA THR A 126 8.31 -20.75 -9.38
C THR A 126 8.34 -19.62 -10.39
N VAL A 127 7.74 -18.48 -10.05
CA VAL A 127 7.72 -17.29 -10.90
C VAL A 127 8.78 -16.31 -10.42
N LEU A 128 9.61 -15.84 -11.34
CA LEU A 128 10.67 -14.88 -11.12
C LEU A 128 10.46 -13.63 -11.96
N PRO A 129 10.74 -12.42 -11.46
CA PRO A 129 10.82 -11.24 -12.32
C PRO A 129 12.03 -11.39 -13.26
N ALA A 130 11.79 -11.35 -14.56
CA ALA A 130 12.79 -11.64 -15.58
C ALA A 130 13.60 -10.39 -16.02
N ASP A 131 13.01 -9.19 -15.94
CA ASP A 131 13.65 -7.98 -16.47
C ASP A 131 13.16 -6.69 -15.78
N LYS A 132 13.94 -5.61 -15.91
CA LYS A 132 13.58 -4.22 -15.57
C LYS A 132 12.33 -3.73 -16.33
N GLU A 133 12.01 -4.39 -17.45
CA GLU A 133 10.84 -4.11 -18.28
C GLU A 133 9.54 -4.77 -17.75
N GLY A 134 9.62 -5.56 -16.66
CA GLY A 134 8.43 -6.11 -16.01
C GLY A 134 7.95 -7.45 -16.56
N GLY A 135 8.85 -8.27 -17.09
CA GLY A 135 8.55 -9.66 -17.46
C GLY A 135 8.61 -10.63 -16.27
N PHE A 136 8.01 -11.81 -16.43
CA PHE A 136 8.16 -12.96 -15.55
C PHE A 136 8.87 -14.11 -16.27
N ALA A 137 9.61 -14.92 -15.52
CA ALA A 137 10.13 -16.21 -15.93
C ALA A 137 9.52 -17.29 -15.05
N ILE A 138 9.03 -18.38 -15.64
CA ILE A 138 8.47 -19.52 -14.93
C ILE A 138 9.50 -20.65 -14.94
N LEU A 139 9.97 -21.07 -13.78
CA LEU A 139 10.97 -22.15 -13.63
C LEU A 139 10.42 -23.28 -12.78
N THR A 140 10.87 -24.51 -12.99
CA THR A 140 10.69 -25.58 -12.00
C THR A 140 11.54 -25.31 -10.76
N LEU A 141 11.17 -25.90 -9.62
CA LEU A 141 11.93 -25.79 -8.38
C LEU A 141 13.41 -26.25 -8.54
N GLY A 142 13.66 -27.26 -9.37
CA GLY A 142 15.01 -27.77 -9.65
C GLY A 142 15.87 -26.78 -10.43
N LEU A 143 15.34 -26.22 -11.53
CA LEU A 143 16.04 -25.17 -12.28
C LEU A 143 16.21 -23.90 -11.45
N PHE A 144 15.19 -23.54 -10.67
CA PHE A 144 15.24 -22.41 -9.76
C PHE A 144 16.42 -22.55 -8.78
N GLY A 145 16.54 -23.70 -8.10
CA GLY A 145 17.63 -23.95 -7.15
C GLY A 145 19.00 -23.87 -7.80
N SER A 146 19.17 -24.48 -8.97
CA SER A 146 20.42 -24.46 -9.75
C SER A 146 20.81 -23.04 -10.20
N LYS A 147 19.84 -22.27 -10.74
CA LYS A 147 20.06 -20.88 -11.15
C LYS A 147 20.32 -19.97 -9.95
N ALA A 148 19.62 -20.17 -8.83
CA ALA A 148 19.81 -19.41 -7.60
C ALA A 148 21.20 -19.66 -6.97
N HIS A 149 21.72 -20.89 -7.05
CA HIS A 149 23.09 -21.19 -6.59
C HIS A 149 24.15 -20.58 -7.49
N THR A 150 23.85 -20.45 -8.79
CA THR A 150 24.77 -19.84 -9.77
C THR A 150 24.71 -18.31 -9.72
N ALA A 151 23.54 -17.74 -9.43
CA ALA A 151 23.33 -16.30 -9.31
C ALA A 151 23.64 -15.84 -7.89
N SER A 152 24.88 -15.43 -7.66
CA SER A 152 25.35 -14.77 -6.43
C SER A 152 24.73 -13.37 -6.27
N MET A 153 23.40 -13.27 -6.09
CA MET A 153 22.72 -12.00 -5.76
C MET A 153 22.10 -12.06 -4.36
N PRO A 154 22.83 -11.63 -3.32
CA PRO A 154 22.47 -11.95 -1.92
C PRO A 154 21.41 -11.04 -1.26
N ARG A 155 20.78 -10.06 -1.94
CA ARG A 155 20.01 -9.02 -1.19
C ARG A 155 18.63 -8.58 -1.68
N CYS A 156 18.16 -8.94 -2.88
CA CYS A 156 16.83 -8.51 -3.35
C CYS A 156 15.75 -9.61 -3.37
N TRP A 157 16.12 -10.88 -3.20
CA TRP A 157 15.23 -12.00 -3.55
C TRP A 157 14.37 -12.53 -2.39
N THR A 158 14.79 -12.33 -1.13
CA THR A 158 14.06 -12.80 0.05
C THR A 158 12.73 -12.08 0.26
N LEU A 159 12.59 -10.83 -0.20
CA LEU A 159 11.37 -10.05 -0.01
C LEU A 159 10.18 -10.56 -0.84
N PHE A 160 10.40 -11.15 -2.02
CA PHE A 160 9.29 -11.53 -2.90
C PHE A 160 8.70 -12.91 -2.57
N VAL A 161 9.52 -13.86 -2.11
CA VAL A 161 9.05 -15.17 -1.62
C VAL A 161 8.15 -15.00 -0.39
N VAL A 162 8.48 -14.05 0.49
CA VAL A 162 7.63 -13.70 1.64
C VAL A 162 6.33 -13.01 1.22
N LEU A 163 6.33 -12.19 0.16
CA LEU A 163 5.13 -11.48 -0.30
C LEU A 163 4.13 -12.36 -1.05
N VAL A 164 4.60 -13.39 -1.77
CA VAL A 164 3.74 -14.30 -2.54
C VAL A 164 3.29 -15.51 -1.71
N LEU A 165 4.10 -16.00 -0.75
CA LEU A 165 3.72 -17.13 0.12
C LEU A 165 3.23 -16.71 1.51
N GLY A 166 3.49 -15.48 1.96
CA GLY A 166 3.19 -15.02 3.33
C GLY A 166 1.76 -14.57 3.59
N CYS A 167 0.92 -14.36 2.57
CA CYS A 167 -0.45 -13.88 2.77
C CYS A 167 -1.51 -15.00 2.94
N SER A 168 -1.13 -16.27 2.85
CA SER A 168 -2.06 -17.41 3.05
C SER A 168 -1.78 -18.24 4.32
N GLY A 169 -0.82 -17.82 5.15
CA GLY A 169 -0.57 -18.42 6.45
C GLY A 169 -1.44 -17.80 7.53
N GLN A 170 -2.65 -18.33 7.71
CA GLN A 170 -3.33 -18.19 8.99
C GLN A 170 -2.35 -18.55 10.12
N MET A 171 -2.17 -17.63 11.06
CA MET A 171 -1.70 -17.96 12.40
C MET A 171 -2.71 -18.89 13.07
N GLN A 172 -2.54 -20.19 12.85
CA GLN A 172 -2.95 -21.23 13.80
C GLN A 172 -1.67 -21.94 14.26
N GLN A 173 -0.96 -21.29 15.18
CA GLN A 173 -0.19 -22.02 16.18
C GLN A 173 -0.66 -21.53 17.54
N HIS A 174 -1.78 -22.12 17.98
CA HIS A 174 -1.99 -22.33 19.41
C HIS A 174 -1.79 -23.83 19.66
N GLN A 175 -0.55 -24.30 19.49
CA GLN A 175 -0.11 -25.48 20.22
C GLN A 175 -0.01 -25.02 21.68
N GLN A 176 -0.97 -25.44 22.49
CA GLN A 176 -0.85 -25.43 23.94
C GLN A 176 0.36 -26.31 24.30
N MET A 177 1.52 -25.68 24.48
CA MET A 177 2.58 -26.26 25.31
C MET A 177 2.08 -26.23 26.75
N HIS A 178 1.80 -27.41 27.27
CA HIS A 178 1.56 -27.64 28.68
C HIS A 178 2.86 -27.39 29.44
N VAL A 179 2.96 -26.22 30.09
CA VAL A 179 4.04 -25.91 31.05
C VAL A 179 3.47 -26.09 32.46
N PRO A 180 3.89 -27.10 33.23
CA PRO A 180 3.58 -27.15 34.65
C PRO A 180 4.50 -26.16 35.37
N GLN A 181 4.04 -24.91 35.56
CA GLN A 181 4.67 -23.97 36.47
C GLN A 181 3.97 -24.01 37.82
N ASN A 182 4.52 -24.86 38.68
CA ASN A 182 4.31 -24.82 40.12
C ASN A 182 5.05 -23.57 40.64
N ILE A 183 4.32 -22.48 40.88
CA ILE A 183 4.86 -21.24 41.49
C ILE A 183 4.17 -21.06 42.85
N PRO A 184 4.91 -21.01 43.97
CA PRO A 184 4.36 -20.69 45.27
C PRO A 184 3.75 -19.28 45.28
N GLN A 185 2.54 -19.14 45.81
CA GLN A 185 1.92 -17.83 46.01
C GLN A 185 2.76 -17.01 47.01
N MET A 186 3.50 -16.03 46.51
CA MET A 186 4.03 -14.95 47.33
C MET A 186 2.96 -13.87 47.44
N GLN A 187 2.44 -13.74 48.66
CA GLN A 187 1.43 -12.79 49.08
C GLN A 187 2.02 -11.37 49.01
N MET A 188 1.49 -10.52 48.12
CA MET A 188 1.88 -9.11 48.11
C MET A 188 1.19 -8.36 49.26
N PRO A 189 1.91 -7.57 50.06
CA PRO A 189 1.32 -6.64 51.00
C PRO A 189 0.66 -5.46 50.27
N GLN A 190 -0.59 -5.16 50.64
CA GLN A 190 -1.31 -3.97 50.21
C GLN A 190 -0.58 -2.72 50.68
N MET A 191 -0.09 -1.90 49.75
CA MET A 191 0.43 -0.57 50.07
C MET A 191 -0.56 0.50 49.62
N GLY A 192 -1.15 1.13 50.64
CA GLY A 192 -1.67 2.50 50.73
C GLY A 192 -2.07 3.23 49.46
N GLN A 193 -3.37 3.52 49.36
CA GLN A 193 -3.87 4.70 48.68
C GLN A 193 -3.25 5.95 49.30
N GLN A 194 -2.46 6.71 48.53
CA GLN A 194 -2.10 8.07 48.88
C GLN A 194 -2.75 9.01 47.88
N GLN A 195 -3.76 9.73 48.37
CA GLN A 195 -4.35 10.90 47.75
C GLN A 195 -3.27 11.95 47.51
N GLN A 196 -3.15 12.45 46.28
CA GLN A 196 -2.55 13.75 46.03
C GLN A 196 -3.61 14.65 45.39
N GLN A 197 -4.26 15.43 46.25
CA GLN A 197 -4.90 16.69 45.87
C GLN A 197 -3.78 17.73 45.79
N GLY A 198 -3.48 18.19 44.58
CA GLY A 198 -2.51 19.26 44.32
C GLY A 198 -3.20 20.40 43.60
N VAL A 199 -3.73 21.33 44.38
CA VAL A 199 -4.26 22.63 43.97
C VAL A 199 -3.11 23.49 43.46
N TYR A 200 -3.15 23.90 42.18
CA TYR A 200 -2.40 25.07 41.71
C TYR A 200 -3.37 26.01 41.00
N GLN A 201 -3.95 26.94 41.77
CA GLN A 201 -4.35 28.24 41.24
C GLN A 201 -3.08 29.02 40.93
N GLN A 202 -2.80 29.29 39.66
CA GLN A 202 -1.96 30.41 39.27
C GLN A 202 -2.86 31.52 38.74
N GLN A 203 -3.10 32.50 39.62
CA GLN A 203 -3.57 33.84 39.25
C GLN A 203 -2.48 34.53 38.43
N MET A 204 -2.82 35.01 37.23
CA MET A 204 -2.02 36.01 36.53
C MET A 204 -2.59 37.41 36.76
N PRO A 205 -1.74 38.43 36.97
CA PRO A 205 -2.16 39.81 37.23
C PRO A 205 -2.68 40.54 35.97
N PRO A 206 -3.50 41.58 36.14
CA PRO A 206 -4.11 42.33 35.04
C PRO A 206 -3.08 43.21 34.31
N GLN A 207 -3.05 43.14 32.97
CA GLN A 207 -2.34 44.11 32.14
C GLN A 207 -3.08 45.45 32.14
N GLN A 208 -2.38 46.49 32.57
CA GLN A 208 -2.83 47.88 32.47
C GLN A 208 -2.66 48.39 31.03
N PHE A 209 -3.72 48.99 30.51
CA PHE A 209 -3.73 49.78 29.29
C PHE A 209 -3.00 51.12 29.51
N ALA A 210 -2.20 51.54 28.54
CA ALA A 210 -1.78 52.93 28.38
C ALA A 210 -2.10 53.39 26.94
N PRO A 211 -2.84 54.49 26.74
CA PRO A 211 -2.99 55.12 25.42
C PRO A 211 -1.81 56.06 25.14
N GLN A 212 -1.16 55.91 23.99
CA GLN A 212 -0.32 56.98 23.43
C GLN A 212 -1.19 57.89 22.56
N GLN A 213 -1.31 59.14 23.03
CA GLN A 213 -1.62 60.29 22.20
C GLN A 213 -0.28 60.94 21.79
N GLY A 214 -0.19 61.39 20.54
CA GLY A 214 0.96 62.11 19.98
C GLY A 214 0.95 62.03 18.47
#